data_AF-A0A9D7GSN5-F1
#
_entry.id   AF-A0A9D7GSN5-F1
#
_cell.length_a   1.000
_cell.length_b   1.000
_cell.length_c   1.000
_cell.angle_alpha   90.00
_cell.angle_beta   90.00
_cell.angle_gamma   90.00
#
_symmetry.space_group_name_H-M   'P 1'
#
loop_
_entity.id
_entity.type
_entity.pdbx_description
1 polymer ?
#
loop_
_entity_poly.entity_id
_entity_poly.type
_entity_poly.pdbx_seq_one_letter_code
_entity_poly.pdbx_strand_id
1 'polypeptide(L)'
;MTSTQLQRTVRVLGSVVAIVFGIVTILAGSRVLLGTDPGYVVFRPLLIYNTVMGALYVAAGVTIWSSAQRGKHAAAAIFTLNLLVLIGIAIAYRTGDAVAIDSVQAMTLRTAVWLAIFLSVAWRMRVPAAIGRTALVALMVGSAASCTNKQEATPATMEQSAQAVMPAHGSPPLDPDERTALILPAMGRHLVLSEMRVMLTSVQEFVAAAARGDTAAMRTAATASGVAAARDLDPAMQQRLPAEFLRLGMSTHTAWDSLALDVASGSTTNQALARLGVIMSNCVACHEQFRIAIEP
;
A
#
# COMPACT_ATOMS: atom_id res chain seq x y z
N MET A 1 -17.10 -29.56 27.96
CA MET A 1 -16.90 -28.17 28.43
C MET A 1 -18.26 -27.56 28.75
N THR A 2 -18.47 -27.00 29.95
CA THR A 2 -19.71 -26.28 30.29
C THR A 2 -19.76 -24.93 29.58
N SER A 3 -20.97 -24.41 29.31
CA SER A 3 -21.16 -23.13 28.60
C SER A 3 -20.44 -21.95 29.26
N THR A 4 -20.23 -21.99 30.58
CA THR A 4 -19.50 -20.99 31.38
C THR A 4 -17.99 -21.07 31.22
N GLN A 5 -17.42 -22.27 31.08
CA GLN A 5 -15.98 -22.46 30.84
C GLN A 5 -15.60 -22.00 29.42
N LEU A 6 -16.41 -22.34 28.42
CA LEU A 6 -16.21 -21.88 27.04
C LEU A 6 -16.26 -20.34 26.94
N GLN A 7 -17.21 -19.71 27.65
CA GLN A 7 -17.33 -18.24 27.71
C GLN A 7 -16.10 -17.58 28.32
N ARG A 8 -15.56 -18.15 29.40
CA ARG A 8 -14.35 -17.64 30.03
C ARG A 8 -13.15 -17.76 29.08
N THR A 9 -13.01 -18.90 28.40
CA THR A 9 -11.92 -19.13 27.44
C THR A 9 -11.99 -18.18 26.25
N VAL A 10 -13.17 -18.00 25.63
CA VAL A 10 -13.34 -17.08 24.48
C VAL A 10 -13.05 -15.63 24.87
N ARG A 11 -13.50 -15.20 26.06
CA ARG A 11 -13.24 -13.85 26.56
C ARG A 11 -11.76 -13.62 26.83
N VAL A 12 -11.10 -14.58 27.46
CA VAL A 12 -9.66 -14.55 27.72
C VAL A 12 -8.88 -14.50 26.41
N LEU A 13 -9.22 -15.35 25.44
CA LEU A 13 -8.58 -15.35 24.13
C LEU A 13 -8.78 -14.00 23.42
N GLY A 14 -10.00 -13.46 23.40
CA GLY A 14 -10.29 -12.15 22.81
C GLY A 14 -9.52 -11.01 23.47
N SER A 15 -9.38 -11.02 24.80
CA SER A 15 -8.58 -10.02 25.51
C SER A 15 -7.09 -10.11 25.22
N VAL A 16 -6.53 -11.32 25.11
CA VAL A 16 -5.11 -11.52 24.77
C VAL A 16 -4.85 -11.03 23.35
N VAL A 17 -5.72 -11.39 22.39
CA VAL A 17 -5.62 -10.91 21.01
C VAL A 17 -5.69 -9.39 20.95
N ALA A 18 -6.63 -8.75 21.65
CA ALA A 18 -6.76 -7.29 21.69
C ALA A 18 -5.51 -6.60 22.26
N ILE A 19 -4.94 -7.12 23.36
CA ILE A 19 -3.74 -6.56 24.00
C ILE A 19 -2.53 -6.71 23.08
N VAL A 20 -2.27 -7.91 22.56
CA VAL A 20 -1.14 -8.17 21.66
C VAL A 20 -1.25 -7.30 20.41
N PHE A 21 -2.43 -7.25 19.79
CA PHE A 21 -2.67 -6.43 18.60
C PHE A 21 -2.49 -4.93 18.89
N GLY A 22 -2.93 -4.46 20.06
CA GLY A 22 -2.69 -3.10 20.53
C GLY A 22 -1.20 -2.77 20.69
N ILE A 23 -0.45 -3.63 21.38
CA ILE A 23 1.00 -3.47 21.58
C ILE A 23 1.74 -3.42 20.23
N VAL A 24 1.46 -4.37 19.33
CA VAL A 24 2.06 -4.39 17.98
C VAL A 24 1.75 -3.12 17.22
N THR A 25 0.51 -2.60 17.32
CA THR A 25 0.10 -1.35 16.68
C THR A 25 0.87 -0.15 17.22
N ILE A 26 1.08 -0.06 18.53
CA ILE A 26 1.88 1.01 19.16
C ILE A 26 3.32 0.95 18.69
N LEU A 27 3.95 -0.24 18.71
CA LEU A 27 5.35 -0.40 18.34
C LEU A 27 5.57 -0.07 16.87
N ALA A 28 4.69 -0.55 15.98
CA ALA A 28 4.75 -0.26 14.56
C ALA A 28 4.59 1.25 14.28
N GLY A 29 3.61 1.91 14.94
CA GLY A 29 3.37 3.34 14.76
C GLY A 29 4.47 4.22 15.34
N SER A 30 4.91 3.93 16.57
CA SER A 30 5.93 4.71 17.29
C SER A 30 7.28 4.64 16.60
N ARG A 31 7.67 3.48 16.07
CA ARG A 31 8.92 3.32 15.30
C ARG A 31 8.96 4.28 14.10
N VAL A 32 7.86 4.38 13.36
CA VAL A 32 7.76 5.27 12.20
C VAL A 32 7.73 6.74 12.62
N LEU A 33 7.02 7.08 13.72
CA LEU A 33 6.98 8.44 14.27
C LEU A 33 8.35 8.91 14.77
N LEU A 34 9.19 8.00 15.28
CA LEU A 34 10.55 8.27 15.75
C LEU A 34 11.59 8.40 14.61
N GLY A 35 11.15 8.39 13.36
CA GLY A 35 12.01 8.66 12.19
C GLY A 35 12.58 7.42 11.52
N THR A 36 12.12 6.22 11.87
CA THR A 36 12.49 5.03 11.09
C THR A 36 11.72 5.03 9.78
N ASP A 37 12.43 5.05 8.65
CA ASP A 37 11.82 5.02 7.33
C ASP A 37 11.17 3.65 7.07
N PRO A 38 9.83 3.59 6.90
CA PRO A 38 9.15 2.33 6.63
C PRO A 38 9.16 1.95 5.15
N GLY A 39 9.80 2.74 4.28
CA GLY A 39 9.92 2.47 2.84
C GLY A 39 8.66 2.82 2.04
N TYR A 40 7.71 3.57 2.62
CA TYR A 40 6.51 4.07 1.96
C TYR A 40 6.09 5.45 2.50
N VAL A 41 5.29 6.19 1.73
CA VAL A 41 4.78 7.51 2.15
C VAL A 41 3.72 7.33 3.22
N VAL A 42 4.01 7.76 4.44
CA VAL A 42 3.10 7.62 5.57
C VAL A 42 2.28 8.89 5.75
N PHE A 43 0.96 8.75 5.64
CA PHE A 43 0.05 9.84 5.97
C PHE A 43 0.06 10.08 7.49
N ARG A 44 0.78 11.13 7.91
CA ARG A 44 1.07 11.42 9.32
C ARG A 44 -0.19 11.50 10.22
N PRO A 45 -1.31 12.13 9.82
CA PRO A 45 -2.51 12.16 10.67
C PRO A 45 -3.06 10.78 10.98
N LEU A 46 -3.10 9.89 9.98
CA LEU A 46 -3.58 8.52 10.16
C LEU A 46 -2.58 7.66 10.94
N LEU A 47 -1.27 7.90 10.80
CA LEU A 47 -0.25 7.25 11.62
C LEU A 47 -0.39 7.60 13.11
N ILE A 48 -0.61 8.87 13.42
CA ILE A 48 -0.85 9.34 14.79
C ILE A 48 -2.12 8.69 15.33
N TYR A 49 -3.22 8.73 14.57
CA TYR A 49 -4.46 8.05 14.91
C TYR A 49 -4.23 6.57 15.21
N ASN A 50 -3.53 5.84 14.34
CA ASN A 50 -3.23 4.42 14.50
C ASN A 50 -2.46 4.12 15.78
N THR A 51 -1.45 4.94 16.07
CA THR A 51 -0.60 4.77 17.26
C THR A 51 -1.40 4.98 18.54
N VAL A 52 -2.24 6.03 18.58
CA VAL A 52 -3.13 6.32 19.71
C VAL A 52 -4.18 5.22 19.88
N MET A 53 -4.77 4.75 18.79
CA MET A 53 -5.74 3.64 18.82
C MET A 53 -5.12 2.36 19.39
N GLY A 54 -3.83 2.11 19.17
CA GLY A 54 -3.12 0.98 19.79
C GLY A 54 -3.20 0.98 21.32
N ALA A 55 -3.10 2.15 21.96
CA ALA A 55 -3.28 2.28 23.42
C ALA A 55 -4.73 2.00 23.84
N LEU A 56 -5.70 2.48 23.06
CA LEU A 56 -7.12 2.21 23.27
C LEU A 56 -7.46 0.72 23.11
N TYR A 57 -6.77 0.01 22.21
CA TYR A 57 -6.92 -1.44 22.03
C TYR A 57 -6.46 -2.22 23.26
N VAL A 58 -5.33 -1.84 23.84
CA VAL A 58 -4.83 -2.44 25.10
C VAL A 58 -5.81 -2.19 26.24
N ALA A 59 -6.28 -0.95 26.41
CA ALA A 59 -7.28 -0.61 27.41
C ALA A 59 -8.57 -1.43 27.24
N ALA A 60 -9.06 -1.55 26.01
CA ALA A 60 -10.22 -2.37 25.70
C ALA A 60 -10.00 -3.86 25.98
N GLY A 61 -8.81 -4.41 25.69
CA GLY A 61 -8.45 -5.78 26.09
C GLY A 61 -8.55 -6.02 27.59
N VAL A 62 -8.09 -5.08 28.42
CA VAL A 62 -8.24 -5.12 29.89
C VAL A 62 -9.71 -5.02 30.32
N THR A 63 -10.52 -4.22 29.63
CA THR A 63 -11.97 -4.15 29.92
C THR A 63 -12.71 -5.45 29.54
N ILE A 64 -12.30 -6.12 28.46
CA ILE A 64 -12.83 -7.44 28.06
C ILE A 64 -12.47 -8.50 29.12
N TRP A 65 -11.26 -8.44 29.68
CA TRP A 65 -10.86 -9.34 30.77
C TRP A 65 -11.73 -9.17 32.02
N SER A 66 -11.98 -7.91 32.41
CA SER A 66 -12.68 -7.56 33.65
C SER A 66 -14.20 -7.76 33.59
N SER A 67 -14.85 -7.51 32.45
CA SER A 67 -16.30 -7.72 32.33
C SER A 67 -16.77 -7.98 30.89
N ALA A 68 -17.64 -8.97 30.71
CA ALA A 68 -18.17 -9.31 29.38
C ALA A 68 -19.06 -8.20 28.80
N GLN A 69 -19.89 -7.56 29.63
CA GLN A 69 -20.82 -6.52 29.18
C GLN A 69 -20.09 -5.23 28.75
N ARG A 70 -19.10 -4.76 29.53
CA ARG A 70 -18.33 -3.57 29.14
C ARG A 70 -17.37 -3.89 27.99
N GLY A 71 -16.81 -5.10 27.96
CA GLY A 71 -15.99 -5.57 26.85
C GLY A 71 -16.74 -5.57 25.52
N LYS A 72 -18.01 -5.98 25.49
CA LYS A 72 -18.86 -5.89 24.29
C LYS A 72 -19.00 -4.46 23.79
N HIS A 73 -19.30 -3.51 24.68
CA HIS A 73 -19.47 -2.10 24.33
C HIS A 73 -18.15 -1.47 23.87
N ALA A 74 -17.04 -1.77 24.53
CA ALA A 74 -15.71 -1.31 24.13
C ALA A 74 -15.32 -1.83 22.74
N ALA A 75 -15.54 -3.13 22.47
CA ALA A 75 -15.26 -3.71 21.16
C ALA A 75 -16.17 -3.12 20.07
N ALA A 76 -17.45 -2.88 20.36
CA ALA A 76 -18.40 -2.25 19.44
C ALA A 76 -17.98 -0.81 19.09
N ALA A 77 -17.60 -0.02 20.09
CA ALA A 77 -17.17 1.37 19.90
C ALA A 77 -15.90 1.43 19.02
N ILE A 78 -14.91 0.58 19.31
CA ILE A 78 -13.67 0.53 18.54
C ILE A 78 -13.91 0.05 17.11
N PHE A 79 -14.71 -1.01 16.91
CA PHE A 79 -15.09 -1.46 15.58
C PHE A 79 -15.76 -0.34 14.78
N THR A 80 -16.74 0.34 15.39
CA THR A 80 -17.49 1.42 14.75
C THR A 80 -16.57 2.57 14.36
N LEU A 81 -15.66 2.98 15.25
CA LEU A 81 -14.72 4.05 14.97
C LEU A 81 -13.75 3.70 13.82
N ASN A 82 -13.17 2.49 13.82
CA ASN A 82 -12.32 2.05 12.70
C ASN A 82 -13.11 1.93 11.38
N LEU A 83 -14.37 1.49 11.43
CA LEU A 83 -15.25 1.44 10.27
C LEU A 83 -15.54 2.84 9.71
N LEU A 84 -15.83 3.82 10.57
CA LEU A 84 -16.04 5.21 10.15
C LEU A 84 -14.79 5.80 9.50
N VAL A 85 -13.60 5.54 10.07
CA VAL A 85 -12.33 5.96 9.47
C VAL A 85 -12.09 5.28 8.12
N LEU A 86 -12.38 3.97 8.01
CA LEU A 86 -12.27 3.24 6.75
C LEU A 86 -13.23 3.77 5.68
N ILE A 87 -14.48 4.10 6.05
CA ILE A 87 -15.46 4.72 5.15
C ILE A 87 -14.97 6.11 4.72
N GLY A 88 -14.48 6.93 5.65
CA GLY A 88 -13.94 8.25 5.34
C GLY A 88 -12.77 8.17 4.36
N ILE A 89 -11.85 7.22 4.57
CA ILE A 89 -10.75 6.93 3.65
C ILE A 89 -11.28 6.47 2.29
N ALA A 90 -12.29 5.59 2.24
CA ALA A 90 -12.86 5.10 0.99
C ALA A 90 -13.58 6.20 0.20
N ILE A 91 -14.20 7.16 0.89
CA ILE A 91 -14.82 8.35 0.26
C ILE A 91 -13.72 9.27 -0.28
N ALA A 92 -12.70 9.60 0.53
CA ALA A 92 -11.56 10.41 0.11
C ALA A 92 -10.84 9.81 -1.12
N TYR A 93 -10.68 8.48 -1.13
CA TYR A 93 -10.11 7.75 -2.27
C TYR A 93 -10.93 7.90 -3.56
N ARG A 94 -12.26 7.94 -3.46
CA ARG A 94 -13.13 8.15 -4.64
C ARG A 94 -13.15 9.60 -5.13
N THR A 95 -12.82 10.56 -4.27
CA THR A 95 -12.76 11.99 -4.62
C THR A 95 -11.37 12.43 -5.09
N GLY A 96 -10.41 11.51 -5.23
CA GLY A 96 -9.07 11.80 -5.77
C GLY A 96 -8.00 12.14 -4.72
N ASP A 97 -8.29 12.03 -3.42
CA ASP A 97 -7.30 12.27 -2.38
C ASP A 97 -6.29 11.11 -2.28
N ALA A 98 -5.01 11.46 -2.16
CA ALA A 98 -3.87 10.54 -2.10
C ALA A 98 -3.80 9.76 -0.77
N VAL A 99 -4.74 8.83 -0.56
CA VAL A 99 -4.67 7.90 0.58
C VAL A 99 -3.87 6.66 0.20
N ALA A 100 -2.76 6.41 0.91
CA ALA A 100 -1.89 5.26 0.67
C ALA A 100 -2.66 3.93 0.78
N ILE A 101 -2.59 3.07 -0.25
CA ILE A 101 -3.25 1.75 -0.29
C ILE A 101 -2.84 0.89 0.92
N ASP A 102 -1.58 0.99 1.35
CA ASP A 102 -1.07 0.29 2.54
C ASP A 102 -1.78 0.72 3.83
N SER A 103 -2.22 1.98 3.91
CA SER A 103 -3.02 2.49 5.02
C SER A 103 -4.46 1.99 4.98
N VAL A 104 -5.04 1.78 3.79
CA VAL A 104 -6.35 1.15 3.59
C VAL A 104 -6.32 -0.31 4.03
N GLN A 105 -5.28 -1.06 3.62
CA GLN A 105 -5.08 -2.45 4.04
C GLN A 105 -4.93 -2.56 5.55
N ALA A 106 -4.10 -1.69 6.16
CA ALA A 106 -3.91 -1.66 7.60
C ALA A 106 -5.18 -1.27 8.36
N MET A 107 -6.02 -0.37 7.82
CA MET A 107 -7.33 -0.05 8.38
C MET A 107 -8.33 -1.21 8.23
N THR A 108 -8.34 -1.88 7.08
CA THR A 108 -9.21 -3.03 6.81
C THR A 108 -8.92 -4.17 7.78
N LEU A 109 -7.64 -4.48 8.02
CA LEU A 109 -7.21 -5.48 8.98
C LEU A 109 -7.70 -5.15 10.39
N ARG A 110 -7.53 -3.90 10.85
CA ARG A 110 -7.99 -3.46 12.17
C ARG A 110 -9.51 -3.60 12.31
N THR A 111 -10.27 -3.17 11.32
CA THR A 111 -11.73 -3.30 11.30
C THR A 111 -12.17 -4.76 11.34
N ALA A 112 -11.49 -5.66 10.61
CA ALA A 112 -11.78 -7.09 10.62
C ALA A 112 -11.47 -7.76 11.97
N VAL A 113 -10.31 -7.46 12.56
CA VAL A 113 -9.92 -7.98 13.89
C VAL A 113 -10.91 -7.53 14.96
N TRP A 114 -11.29 -6.25 14.96
CA TRP A 114 -12.26 -5.72 15.93
C TRP A 114 -13.68 -6.22 15.69
N LEU A 115 -14.07 -6.49 14.45
CA LEU A 115 -15.32 -7.19 14.14
C LEU A 115 -15.32 -8.60 14.73
N ALA A 116 -14.23 -9.37 14.57
CA ALA A 116 -14.11 -10.71 15.13
C ALA A 116 -14.13 -10.71 16.67
N ILE A 117 -13.44 -9.76 17.31
CA ILE A 117 -13.46 -9.58 18.77
C ILE A 117 -14.86 -9.17 19.24
N PHE A 118 -15.51 -8.23 18.55
CA PHE A 118 -16.89 -7.84 18.85
C PHE A 118 -17.84 -9.03 18.75
N LEU A 119 -17.82 -9.79 17.65
CA LEU A 119 -18.69 -10.94 17.44
C LEU A 119 -18.44 -12.04 18.48
N SER A 120 -17.18 -12.33 18.80
CA SER A 120 -16.82 -13.36 19.79
C SER A 120 -17.24 -12.99 21.22
N VAL A 121 -17.13 -11.72 21.60
CA VAL A 121 -17.58 -11.23 22.91
C VAL A 121 -19.10 -10.99 22.94
N ALA A 122 -19.71 -10.64 21.82
CA ALA A 122 -21.14 -10.42 21.65
C ALA A 122 -21.94 -11.71 21.45
N TRP A 123 -21.30 -12.88 21.31
CA TRP A 123 -21.95 -14.16 21.02
C TRP A 123 -22.81 -14.65 22.19
N ARG A 124 -23.98 -14.01 22.28
CA ARG A 124 -25.11 -14.31 23.15
C ARG A 124 -26.43 -13.85 22.52
N MET A 125 -26.59 -14.02 21.21
CA MET A 125 -27.91 -14.12 20.59
C MET A 125 -27.92 -15.38 19.71
N ARG A 126 -28.57 -16.43 20.23
CA ARG A 126 -29.08 -17.62 19.54
C ARG A 126 -28.53 -17.84 18.13
N VAL A 127 -27.62 -18.81 17.96
CA VAL A 127 -27.59 -19.55 16.70
C VAL A 127 -28.71 -20.58 16.81
N PRO A 128 -29.89 -20.40 16.20
CA PRO A 128 -30.69 -21.58 15.88
C PRO A 128 -29.81 -22.46 14.99
N ALA A 129 -29.64 -23.71 15.41
CA ALA A 129 -28.92 -24.73 14.68
C ALA A 129 -29.63 -24.98 13.34
N ALA A 130 -29.26 -24.21 12.31
CA ALA A 130 -29.74 -24.38 10.94
C ALA A 130 -28.77 -23.70 9.96
N ILE A 131 -27.49 -24.07 10.00
CA ILE A 131 -26.60 -23.91 8.83
C ILE A 131 -25.87 -25.23 8.65
N GLY A 132 -26.66 -26.24 8.27
CA GLY A 132 -26.14 -27.37 7.52
C GLY A 132 -25.82 -26.89 6.11
N ARG A 133 -24.55 -27.04 5.72
CA ARG A 133 -24.10 -27.34 4.34
C ARG A 133 -24.93 -26.71 3.21
N THR A 134 -24.76 -25.42 2.93
CA THR A 134 -24.86 -24.84 1.57
C THR A 134 -24.41 -23.37 1.62
N ALA A 135 -23.11 -23.15 1.45
CA ALA A 135 -22.57 -21.83 1.10
C ALA A 135 -21.90 -21.96 -0.26
N LEU A 136 -22.73 -22.15 -1.28
CA LEU A 136 -22.39 -21.88 -2.66
C LEU A 136 -23.66 -21.31 -3.30
N VAL A 137 -23.51 -20.21 -4.03
CA VAL A 137 -24.54 -19.53 -4.83
C VAL A 137 -25.48 -18.59 -4.05
N ALA A 138 -25.19 -17.30 -4.14
CA ALA A 138 -26.21 -16.27 -4.41
C ALA A 138 -25.52 -15.00 -4.92
N LEU A 139 -25.34 -14.95 -6.24
CA LEU A 139 -25.14 -13.73 -7.02
C LEU A 139 -26.45 -12.92 -7.04
N MET A 140 -26.30 -11.59 -7.04
CA MET A 140 -27.04 -10.60 -7.83
C MET A 140 -28.56 -10.38 -7.64
N VAL A 141 -28.89 -9.09 -7.77
CA VAL A 141 -30.17 -8.44 -8.11
C VAL A 141 -31.11 -8.05 -6.95
N GLY A 142 -31.38 -6.75 -6.89
CA GLY A 142 -32.44 -6.15 -6.09
C GLY A 142 -32.46 -4.62 -6.23
N SER A 143 -32.89 -4.13 -7.40
CA SER A 143 -33.16 -2.72 -7.66
C SER A 143 -34.43 -2.22 -6.98
N ALA A 144 -34.41 -0.91 -6.69
CA ALA A 144 -35.51 0.06 -6.72
C ALA A 144 -36.67 -0.03 -5.71
N ALA A 145 -36.75 1.01 -4.87
CA ALA A 145 -37.96 1.83 -4.74
C ALA A 145 -37.56 3.29 -4.45
N SER A 146 -38.01 4.16 -5.36
CA SER A 146 -37.84 5.62 -5.37
C SER A 146 -38.40 6.34 -4.14
N CYS A 147 -37.85 7.53 -3.86
CA CYS A 147 -38.64 8.76 -3.92
C CYS A 147 -37.74 10.02 -3.94
N THR A 148 -37.77 10.70 -5.10
CA THR A 148 -37.77 12.17 -5.33
C THR A 148 -36.77 13.07 -4.57
N ASN A 149 -35.91 13.78 -5.32
CA ASN A 149 -36.13 15.22 -5.55
C ASN A 149 -35.43 15.72 -6.84
N LYS A 150 -36.07 16.72 -7.45
CA LYS A 150 -35.76 17.44 -8.69
C LYS A 150 -34.41 18.19 -8.64
N GLN A 151 -33.77 18.37 -9.80
CA GLN A 151 -33.65 19.69 -10.44
C GLN A 151 -33.14 19.56 -11.90
N GLU A 152 -33.72 20.38 -12.78
CA GLU A 152 -33.59 20.41 -14.25
C GLU A 152 -32.17 20.42 -14.85
N ALA A 153 -32.07 19.77 -16.01
CA ALA A 153 -31.09 20.08 -17.05
C ALA A 153 -31.71 21.04 -18.08
N THR A 154 -30.97 22.08 -18.46
CA THR A 154 -31.16 22.83 -19.71
C THR A 154 -29.85 22.86 -20.51
N PRO A 155 -29.90 22.88 -21.85
CA PRO A 155 -28.72 22.70 -22.69
C PRO A 155 -27.99 24.03 -22.90
N ALA A 156 -26.66 24.02 -22.73
CA ALA A 156 -25.82 25.14 -23.11
C ALA A 156 -25.44 25.04 -24.60
N THR A 157 -26.01 25.94 -25.39
CA THR A 157 -25.49 26.38 -26.68
C THR A 157 -24.19 27.15 -26.51
N MET A 158 -23.31 27.03 -27.50
CA MET A 158 -22.10 27.84 -27.67
C MET A 158 -22.38 29.34 -27.64
N GLU A 159 -21.57 30.11 -26.92
CA GLU A 159 -21.01 31.36 -27.44
C GLU A 159 -19.75 31.78 -26.66
N GLN A 160 -18.91 32.50 -27.38
CA GLN A 160 -17.50 32.80 -27.19
C GLN A 160 -17.38 34.23 -26.65
N SER A 161 -16.53 34.51 -25.64
CA SER A 161 -15.67 35.72 -25.58
C SER A 161 -14.96 35.97 -24.25
N ALA A 162 -13.74 36.50 -24.42
CA ALA A 162 -13.01 37.44 -23.57
C ALA A 162 -12.24 36.98 -22.31
N GLN A 163 -10.92 37.04 -22.49
CA GLN A 163 -9.80 37.05 -21.54
C GLN A 163 -10.01 37.88 -20.26
N ALA A 164 -9.38 37.39 -19.17
CA ALA A 164 -8.76 38.25 -18.17
C ALA A 164 -7.42 37.64 -17.74
N VAL A 165 -6.33 38.27 -18.21
CA VAL A 165 -4.97 38.10 -17.69
C VAL A 165 -4.86 38.94 -16.42
N MET A 166 -4.36 38.35 -15.34
CA MET A 166 -3.86 39.08 -14.17
C MET A 166 -2.46 38.56 -13.80
N PRO A 167 -1.56 39.43 -13.31
CA PRO A 167 -0.13 39.17 -13.29
C PRO A 167 0.32 38.35 -12.07
N ALA A 168 1.43 37.65 -12.27
CA ALA A 168 2.12 36.82 -11.30
C ALA A 168 2.65 37.60 -10.09
N HIS A 169 2.38 37.10 -8.89
CA HIS A 169 3.18 37.36 -7.70
C HIS A 169 3.59 36.04 -7.04
N GLY A 170 4.90 35.78 -7.09
CA GLY A 170 5.57 34.66 -6.45
C GLY A 170 5.75 33.47 -7.38
N SER A 171 6.75 33.53 -8.26
CA SER A 171 7.34 32.29 -8.77
C SER A 171 7.67 31.41 -7.57
N PRO A 172 7.24 30.14 -7.52
CA PRO A 172 7.76 29.22 -6.52
C PRO A 172 9.29 29.23 -6.60
N PRO A 173 10.01 28.97 -5.50
CA PRO A 173 11.47 28.86 -5.53
C PRO A 173 11.85 28.00 -6.72
N LEU A 174 12.75 28.51 -7.58
CA LEU A 174 13.31 27.71 -8.67
C LEU A 174 13.87 26.44 -8.03
N ASP A 175 13.26 25.30 -8.34
CA ASP A 175 13.75 24.01 -7.89
C ASP A 175 15.19 23.89 -8.41
N PRO A 176 16.21 23.81 -7.55
CA PRO A 176 17.60 23.71 -8.01
C PRO A 176 17.85 22.40 -8.77
N ASP A 177 16.90 21.48 -8.74
CA ASP A 177 16.92 20.23 -9.50
C ASP A 177 16.50 20.47 -10.97
N GLU A 178 17.51 20.61 -11.82
CA GLU A 178 17.36 20.82 -13.27
C GLU A 178 16.95 19.55 -14.04
N ARG A 179 16.80 18.41 -13.36
CA ARG A 179 16.42 17.14 -13.99
C ARG A 179 15.01 17.19 -14.56
N THR A 180 14.82 16.41 -15.62
CA THR A 180 13.51 16.26 -16.27
C THR A 180 12.52 15.63 -15.29
N ALA A 181 11.47 16.38 -14.94
CA ALA A 181 10.43 15.91 -14.03
C ALA A 181 9.49 14.93 -14.73
N LEU A 182 9.49 13.69 -14.26
CA LEU A 182 8.49 12.68 -14.59
C LEU A 182 7.27 12.96 -13.72
N ILE A 183 6.32 13.72 -14.26
CA ILE A 183 5.06 14.04 -13.59
C ILE A 183 4.15 12.82 -13.67
N LEU A 184 3.90 12.17 -12.53
CA LEU A 184 3.16 10.91 -12.46
C LEU A 184 1.97 11.00 -11.50
N PRO A 185 0.85 10.34 -11.82
CA PRO A 185 -0.16 10.01 -10.83
C PRO A 185 0.47 9.21 -9.68
N ALA A 186 -0.12 9.29 -8.48
CA ALA A 186 0.42 8.62 -7.28
C ALA A 186 0.71 7.12 -7.50
N MET A 187 -0.17 6.41 -8.23
CA MET A 187 0.01 5.00 -8.57
C MET A 187 1.15 4.77 -9.56
N GLY A 188 1.33 5.66 -10.54
CA GLY A 188 2.46 5.58 -11.47
C GLY A 188 3.79 5.75 -10.79
N ARG A 189 3.89 6.74 -9.90
CA ARG A 189 5.08 6.91 -9.06
C ARG A 189 5.36 5.68 -8.22
N HIS A 190 4.33 5.10 -7.58
CA HIS A 190 4.50 3.89 -6.78
C HIS A 190 5.03 2.73 -7.63
N LEU A 191 4.47 2.55 -8.83
CA LEU A 191 4.84 1.49 -9.76
C LEU A 191 6.32 1.60 -10.15
N VAL A 192 6.75 2.77 -10.67
CA VAL A 192 8.13 3.04 -11.07
C VAL A 192 9.09 2.85 -9.88
N LEU A 193 8.77 3.42 -8.70
CA LEU A 193 9.61 3.26 -7.51
C LEU A 193 9.64 1.82 -6.98
N SER A 194 8.61 1.01 -7.26
CA SER A 194 8.60 -0.41 -6.88
C SER A 194 9.54 -1.23 -7.76
N GLU A 195 9.61 -0.92 -9.05
CA GLU A 195 10.57 -1.54 -9.98
C GLU A 195 12.00 -1.16 -9.61
N MET A 196 12.26 0.12 -9.34
CA MET A 196 13.59 0.59 -8.89
C MET A 196 14.05 -0.10 -7.61
N ARG A 197 13.14 -0.39 -6.67
CA ARG A 197 13.45 -1.16 -5.45
C ARG A 197 13.79 -2.61 -5.77
N VAL A 198 13.10 -3.26 -6.70
CA VAL A 198 13.46 -4.62 -7.15
C VAL A 198 14.85 -4.63 -7.78
N MET A 199 15.16 -3.66 -8.63
CA MET A 199 16.50 -3.52 -9.23
C MET A 199 17.59 -3.34 -8.16
N LEU A 200 17.34 -2.51 -7.15
CA LEU A 200 18.28 -2.33 -6.04
C LEU A 200 18.48 -3.62 -5.23
N THR A 201 17.42 -4.37 -4.98
CA THR A 201 17.50 -5.69 -4.34
C THR A 201 18.32 -6.66 -5.20
N SER A 202 18.08 -6.71 -6.52
CA SER A 202 18.88 -7.52 -7.44
C SER A 202 20.37 -7.18 -7.37
N VAL A 203 20.76 -5.89 -7.30
CA VAL A 203 22.16 -5.49 -7.11
C VAL A 203 22.73 -6.05 -5.81
N GLN A 204 22.02 -5.87 -4.70
CA GLN A 204 22.47 -6.32 -3.37
C GLN A 204 22.63 -7.84 -3.32
N GLU A 205 21.64 -8.59 -3.79
CA GLU A 205 21.64 -10.05 -3.78
C GLU A 205 22.70 -10.61 -4.72
N PHE A 206 22.88 -10.01 -5.89
CA PHE A 206 23.90 -10.41 -6.86
C PHE A 206 25.31 -10.25 -6.29
N VAL A 207 25.62 -9.09 -5.68
CA VAL A 207 26.93 -8.84 -5.06
C VAL A 207 27.15 -9.79 -3.87
N ALA A 208 26.14 -10.03 -3.05
CA ALA A 208 26.24 -10.96 -1.93
C ALA A 208 26.48 -12.41 -2.40
N ALA A 209 25.84 -12.84 -3.49
CA ALA A 209 26.04 -14.15 -4.09
C ALA A 209 27.43 -14.28 -4.73
N ALA A 210 27.86 -13.24 -5.47
CA ALA A 210 29.19 -13.14 -6.05
C ALA A 210 30.29 -13.27 -4.99
N ALA A 211 30.15 -12.62 -3.84
CA ALA A 211 31.10 -12.70 -2.72
C ALA A 211 31.28 -14.13 -2.16
N ARG A 212 30.30 -15.02 -2.38
CA ARG A 212 30.36 -16.43 -1.97
C ARG A 212 30.62 -17.40 -3.13
N GLY A 213 30.75 -16.90 -4.35
CA GLY A 213 30.89 -17.73 -5.56
C GLY A 213 29.62 -18.52 -5.92
N ASP A 214 28.45 -18.08 -5.46
CA ASP A 214 27.17 -18.76 -5.67
C ASP A 214 26.54 -18.33 -7.01
N THR A 215 26.91 -19.02 -8.09
CA THR A 215 26.45 -18.69 -9.45
C THR A 215 24.95 -18.92 -9.65
N ALA A 216 24.34 -19.84 -8.88
CA ALA A 216 22.90 -20.06 -8.93
C ALA A 216 22.14 -18.87 -8.33
N ALA A 217 22.56 -18.38 -7.17
CA ALA A 217 21.99 -17.19 -6.56
C ALA A 217 22.25 -15.92 -7.38
N MET A 218 23.43 -15.79 -8.01
CA MET A 218 23.72 -14.69 -8.94
C MET A 218 22.73 -14.67 -10.11
N ARG A 219 22.44 -15.83 -10.71
CA ARG A 219 21.43 -15.93 -11.78
C ARG A 219 20.04 -15.54 -11.31
N THR A 220 19.61 -16.05 -10.16
CA THR A 220 18.29 -15.72 -9.59
C THR A 220 18.14 -14.21 -9.38
N ALA A 221 19.15 -13.56 -8.78
CA ALA A 221 19.17 -12.12 -8.56
C ALA A 221 19.10 -11.34 -9.88
N ALA A 222 19.85 -11.75 -10.90
CA ALA A 222 19.83 -11.10 -12.21
C ALA A 222 18.48 -11.26 -12.93
N THR A 223 17.91 -12.47 -12.94
CA THR A 223 16.60 -12.73 -13.56
C THR A 223 15.47 -11.94 -12.90
N ALA A 224 15.55 -11.65 -11.60
CA ALA A 224 14.54 -10.88 -10.88
C ALA A 224 14.38 -9.42 -11.39
N SER A 225 15.34 -8.90 -12.15
CA SER A 225 15.28 -7.59 -12.81
C SER A 225 15.32 -7.67 -14.33
N GLY A 226 15.15 -8.86 -14.91
CA GLY A 226 15.06 -9.07 -16.37
C GLY A 226 13.78 -8.48 -17.00
N VAL A 227 13.61 -8.64 -18.31
CA VAL A 227 12.45 -8.11 -19.05
C VAL A 227 11.13 -8.68 -18.53
N ALA A 228 11.10 -9.95 -18.12
CA ALA A 228 9.91 -10.56 -17.56
C ALA A 228 9.47 -9.97 -16.20
N ALA A 229 10.37 -9.26 -15.52
CA ALA A 229 10.09 -8.56 -14.27
C ALA A 229 9.69 -7.09 -14.48
N ALA A 230 9.84 -6.56 -15.70
CA ALA A 230 9.33 -5.25 -16.06
C ALA A 230 7.81 -5.27 -15.87
N ARG A 231 7.31 -4.36 -15.05
CA ARG A 231 5.89 -4.20 -14.79
C ARG A 231 5.27 -3.49 -15.97
N ASP A 232 4.12 -4.00 -16.41
CA ASP A 232 3.35 -3.37 -17.47
C ASP A 232 2.85 -1.99 -17.00
N LEU A 233 3.51 -0.94 -17.50
CA LEU A 233 2.94 0.39 -17.51
C LEU A 233 1.77 0.37 -18.49
N ASP A 234 0.57 0.74 -18.04
CA ASP A 234 -0.56 0.85 -18.97
C ASP A 234 -0.22 1.83 -20.11
N PRO A 235 -0.84 1.70 -21.31
CA PRO A 235 -0.50 2.55 -22.45
C PRO A 235 -0.69 4.06 -22.18
N ALA A 236 -1.62 4.42 -21.30
CA ALA A 236 -1.86 5.82 -20.93
C ALA A 236 -0.75 6.37 -20.02
N MET A 237 -0.08 5.52 -19.26
CA MET A 237 1.11 5.83 -18.47
C MET A 237 2.35 5.91 -19.35
N GLN A 238 2.52 4.99 -20.30
CA GLN A 238 3.65 5.03 -21.24
C GLN A 238 3.67 6.33 -22.05
N GLN A 239 2.50 6.81 -22.49
CA GLN A 239 2.39 8.07 -23.24
C GLN A 239 2.76 9.32 -22.42
N ARG A 240 2.72 9.25 -21.08
CA ARG A 240 3.13 10.35 -20.19
C ARG A 240 4.64 10.39 -19.97
N LEU A 241 5.36 9.32 -20.30
CA LEU A 241 6.78 9.18 -20.02
C LEU A 241 7.64 9.57 -21.24
N PRO A 242 8.79 10.22 -21.04
CA PRO A 242 9.73 10.48 -22.13
C PRO A 242 10.18 9.17 -22.79
N ALA A 243 10.28 9.17 -24.12
CA ALA A 243 10.74 7.99 -24.86
C ALA A 243 12.13 7.52 -24.42
N GLU A 244 13.00 8.46 -24.02
CA GLU A 244 14.32 8.14 -23.49
C GLU A 244 14.26 7.41 -22.14
N PHE A 245 13.34 7.81 -21.24
CA PHE A 245 13.13 7.11 -19.97
C PHE A 245 12.71 5.65 -20.20
N LEU A 246 11.73 5.44 -21.09
CA LEU A 246 11.26 4.09 -21.45
C LEU A 246 12.37 3.25 -22.09
N ARG A 247 13.15 3.84 -23.00
CA ARG A 247 14.29 3.18 -23.65
C ARG A 247 15.36 2.80 -22.64
N LEU A 248 15.70 3.69 -21.71
CA LEU A 248 16.71 3.45 -20.67
C LEU A 248 16.24 2.35 -19.70
N GLY A 249 14.98 2.38 -19.28
CA GLY A 249 14.36 1.32 -18.47
C GLY A 249 14.45 -0.05 -19.16
N MET A 250 13.98 -0.15 -20.40
CA MET A 250 14.04 -1.41 -21.16
C MET A 250 15.48 -1.89 -21.40
N SER A 251 16.40 -0.97 -21.73
CA SER A 251 17.82 -1.33 -21.90
C SER A 251 18.43 -1.91 -20.63
N THR A 252 17.99 -1.44 -19.46
CA THR A 252 18.42 -1.94 -18.16
C THR A 252 17.90 -3.35 -17.92
N HIS A 253 16.62 -3.61 -18.16
CA HIS A 253 16.03 -4.95 -18.06
C HIS A 253 16.69 -5.96 -18.99
N THR A 254 16.94 -5.60 -20.26
CA THR A 254 17.65 -6.48 -21.20
C THR A 254 19.10 -6.74 -20.77
N ALA A 255 19.75 -5.76 -20.14
CA ALA A 255 21.11 -5.93 -19.63
C ALA A 255 21.16 -6.90 -18.44
N TRP A 256 20.13 -6.91 -17.57
CA TRP A 256 19.96 -7.91 -16.51
C TRP A 256 19.75 -9.32 -17.07
N ASP A 257 18.94 -9.50 -18.11
CA ASP A 257 18.78 -10.79 -18.78
C ASP A 257 20.11 -11.27 -19.38
N SER A 258 20.86 -10.36 -20.01
CA SER A 258 22.19 -10.66 -20.56
C SER A 258 23.16 -11.10 -19.47
N LEU A 259 23.15 -10.44 -18.30
CA LEU A 259 23.97 -10.82 -17.16
C LEU A 259 23.59 -12.22 -16.63
N ALA A 260 22.29 -12.53 -16.57
CA ALA A 260 21.83 -13.85 -16.15
C ALA A 260 22.33 -14.95 -17.12
N LEU A 261 22.32 -14.68 -18.43
CA LEU A 261 22.87 -15.57 -19.45
C LEU A 261 24.39 -15.72 -19.33
N ASP A 262 25.13 -14.62 -19.17
CA ASP A 262 26.60 -14.63 -19.02
C ASP A 262 27.03 -15.52 -17.84
N VAL A 263 26.32 -15.41 -16.69
CA VAL A 263 26.58 -16.25 -15.52
C VAL A 263 26.22 -17.72 -15.80
N ALA A 264 25.11 -17.99 -16.50
CA ALA A 264 24.71 -19.34 -16.87
C ALA A 264 25.70 -20.00 -17.85
N SER A 265 26.35 -19.22 -18.71
CA SER A 265 27.37 -19.65 -19.65
C SER A 265 28.77 -19.80 -19.03
N GLY A 266 28.92 -19.59 -17.72
CA GLY A 266 30.17 -19.83 -17.00
C GLY A 266 31.10 -18.63 -16.88
N SER A 267 30.58 -17.40 -17.00
CA SER A 267 31.38 -16.19 -16.69
C SER A 267 31.95 -16.25 -15.28
N THR A 268 33.19 -15.80 -15.13
CA THR A 268 33.81 -15.70 -13.80
C THR A 268 33.10 -14.63 -12.96
N THR A 269 33.18 -14.73 -11.63
CA THR A 269 32.64 -13.73 -10.71
C THR A 269 33.13 -12.31 -11.05
N ASN A 270 34.42 -12.16 -11.41
CA ASN A 270 34.99 -10.86 -11.77
C ASN A 270 34.39 -10.30 -13.06
N GLN A 271 34.19 -11.13 -14.09
CA GLN A 271 33.54 -10.70 -15.34
C GLN A 271 32.07 -10.31 -15.07
N ALA A 272 31.37 -11.09 -14.26
CA ALA A 272 29.98 -10.84 -13.90
C ALA A 272 29.81 -9.55 -13.08
N LEU A 273 30.70 -9.28 -12.11
CA LEU A 273 30.72 -8.02 -11.36
C LEU A 273 31.09 -6.82 -12.23
N ALA A 274 32.04 -6.97 -13.16
CA ALA A 274 32.35 -5.92 -14.13
C ALA A 274 31.13 -5.59 -15.01
N ARG A 275 30.40 -6.62 -15.46
CA ARG A 275 29.15 -6.44 -16.21
C ARG A 275 28.06 -5.77 -15.39
N LEU A 276 27.91 -6.13 -14.11
CA LEU A 276 27.01 -5.43 -13.19
C LEU A 276 27.37 -3.94 -13.05
N GLY A 277 28.67 -3.60 -12.97
CA GLY A 277 29.12 -2.21 -12.96
C GLY A 277 28.69 -1.43 -14.20
N VAL A 278 28.71 -2.05 -15.38
CA VAL A 278 28.17 -1.46 -16.62
C VAL A 278 26.65 -1.28 -16.56
N ILE A 279 25.90 -2.21 -15.95
CA ILE A 279 24.45 -2.03 -15.76
C ILE A 279 24.18 -0.84 -14.83
N MET A 280 24.96 -0.69 -13.76
CA MET A 280 24.79 0.40 -12.80
C MET A 280 25.02 1.80 -13.40
N SER A 281 25.74 1.94 -14.53
CA SER A 281 25.82 3.23 -15.23
C SER A 281 24.48 3.70 -15.77
N ASN A 282 23.55 2.78 -16.08
CA ASN A 282 22.18 3.15 -16.45
C ASN A 282 21.41 3.74 -15.27
N CYS A 283 21.65 3.24 -14.05
CA CYS A 283 21.05 3.79 -12.83
C CYS A 283 21.53 5.22 -12.61
N VAL A 284 22.83 5.46 -12.77
CA VAL A 284 23.43 6.81 -12.66
C VAL A 284 22.85 7.73 -13.73
N ALA A 285 22.86 7.32 -15.00
CA ALA A 285 22.31 8.12 -16.10
C ALA A 285 20.83 8.47 -15.88
N CYS A 286 20.02 7.51 -15.44
CA CYS A 286 18.60 7.76 -15.15
C CYS A 286 18.44 8.78 -14.01
N HIS A 287 19.22 8.63 -12.93
CA HIS A 287 19.15 9.50 -11.77
C HIS A 287 19.76 10.89 -11.99
N GLU A 288 20.66 11.02 -12.95
CA GLU A 288 21.23 12.30 -13.38
C GLU A 288 20.29 13.05 -14.32
N GLN A 289 19.47 12.35 -15.10
CA GLN A 289 18.60 12.96 -16.10
C GLN A 289 17.16 13.19 -15.62
N PHE A 290 16.64 12.30 -14.80
CA PHE A 290 15.22 12.28 -14.43
C PHE A 290 15.01 12.41 -12.93
N ARG A 291 13.90 13.04 -12.55
CA ARG A 291 13.37 13.07 -11.20
C ARG A 291 11.90 12.71 -11.23
N ILE A 292 11.40 12.05 -10.19
CA ILE A 292 9.99 11.69 -10.11
C ILE A 292 9.23 12.74 -9.29
N ALA A 293 8.19 13.32 -9.89
CA ALA A 293 7.28 14.24 -9.24
C ALA A 293 5.85 13.70 -9.29
N ILE A 294 5.02 14.15 -8.35
CA ILE A 294 3.60 13.77 -8.28
C ILE A 294 2.78 14.88 -8.92
N GLU A 295 1.76 14.50 -9.71
CA GLU A 295 0.72 15.43 -10.16
C GLU A 295 0.12 16.17 -8.95
N PRO A 296 0.01 17.50 -8.97
CA PRO A 296 -0.54 18.28 -7.85
C PRO A 296 -2.01 17.96 -7.56
#